data_AF-A0A4Q3VPA2-F1
#
_entry.id   AF-A0A4Q3VPA2-F1
#
_cell.length_a   1.000
_cell.length_b   1.000
_cell.length_c   1.000
_cell.angle_alpha   90.00
_cell.angle_beta   90.00
_cell.angle_gamma   90.00
#
_symmetry.space_group_name_H-M   'P 1'
#
loop_
_entity.id
_entity.type
_entity.pdbx_description
1 polymer ?
#
loop_
_entity_poly.entity_id
_entity_poly.type
_entity_poly.pdbx_seq_one_letter_code
_entity_poly.pdbx_strand_id
1 'polypeptide(L)' 'MKEEIKAYNNVLELIGNTPLIKLSRVTEKLEGNFYAKVEAFNPGHSTKDRIALY' A
#
# COMPACT_ATOMS: atom_id res chain seq x y z
N MET A 1 -15.73 -6.76 24.55
CA MET A 1 -15.90 -5.86 23.39
C MET A 1 -16.44 -6.71 22.26
N LYS A 2 -17.56 -6.34 21.63
CA LYS A 2 -18.00 -7.02 20.40
C LYS A 2 -17.03 -6.58 19.31
N GLU A 3 -16.37 -7.53 18.66
CA GLU A 3 -15.59 -7.23 17.46
C GLU A 3 -16.58 -6.82 16.36
N GLU A 4 -16.55 -5.54 15.98
CA GLU A 4 -17.27 -5.10 14.79
C GLU A 4 -16.53 -5.63 13.56
N ILE A 5 -17.26 -6.37 12.71
CA ILE A 5 -16.72 -6.82 11.43
C ILE A 5 -16.49 -5.58 10.57
N LYS A 6 -15.21 -5.34 10.22
CA LYS A 6 -14.85 -4.27 9.29
C LYS A 6 -15.10 -4.70 7.84
N ALA A 7 -16.38 -4.75 7.47
CA ALA A 7 -16.81 -5.02 6.11
C ALA A 7 -16.77 -3.74 5.25
N TYR A 8 -16.55 -3.92 3.95
CA TYR A 8 -16.51 -2.86 2.93
C TYR A 8 -17.58 -3.14 1.87
N ASN A 9 -18.14 -2.12 1.22
CA ASN A 9 -19.24 -2.33 0.28
C ASN A 9 -18.78 -2.98 -1.03
N ASN A 10 -17.53 -2.73 -1.42
CA ASN A 10 -16.91 -3.31 -2.61
C ASN A 10 -15.38 -3.23 -2.52
N VAL A 11 -14.71 -3.90 -3.46
CA VAL A 11 -13.24 -3.97 -3.51
C VAL A 11 -12.56 -2.62 -3.79
N LEU A 12 -13.26 -1.66 -4.41
CA LEU A 12 -12.68 -0.36 -4.75
C LEU A 12 -12.37 0.48 -3.51
N GLU A 13 -13.10 0.27 -2.40
CA GLU A 13 -12.85 0.92 -1.10
C GLU A 13 -11.52 0.48 -0.46
N LEU A 14 -10.90 -0.59 -0.98
CA LEU A 14 -9.60 -1.09 -0.54
C LEU A 14 -8.43 -0.54 -1.36
N ILE A 15 -8.68 0.28 -2.39
CA ILE A 15 -7.64 0.93 -3.19
C ILE A 15 -7.00 2.07 -2.36
N GLY A 16 -5.68 2.05 -2.25
CA GLY A 16 -4.90 3.04 -1.51
C GLY A 16 -4.38 2.52 -0.17
N ASN A 17 -3.96 3.44 0.71
CA ASN A 17 -3.37 3.13 2.02
C ASN A 17 -2.27 2.06 2.01
N THR A 18 -1.54 1.95 0.89
CA THR A 18 -0.44 1.00 0.70
C THR A 18 0.71 1.30 1.66
N PRO A 19 1.48 0.30 2.09
CA PRO A 19 2.52 0.51 3.10
C PRO A 19 3.71 1.31 2.55
N LEU A 20 4.34 2.07 3.44
CA LEU A 20 5.66 2.64 3.23
C LEU A 20 6.69 1.76 3.95
N ILE A 21 7.60 1.15 3.21
CA ILE A 21 8.57 0.19 3.76
C ILE A 21 9.97 0.79 3.71
N LYS A 22 10.68 0.77 4.84
CA LYS A 22 12.08 1.20 4.92
C LYS A 22 12.98 0.23 4.15
N LEU A 23 13.82 0.75 3.28
CA LEU A 23 14.84 -0.02 2.58
C LEU A 23 16.12 0.04 3.41
N SER A 24 16.54 -1.11 3.96
CA SER A 24 17.75 -1.18 4.81
C SER A 24 18.94 -1.76 4.06
N ARG A 25 18.78 -2.94 3.43
CA ARG A 25 19.89 -3.71 2.83
C ARG A 25 20.36 -3.15 1.49
N VAL A 26 19.43 -2.80 0.60
CA VAL A 26 19.76 -2.35 -0.77
C VAL A 26 20.36 -0.95 -0.82
N THR A 27 20.14 -0.16 0.23
CA THR A 27 20.58 1.24 0.35
C THR A 27 21.63 1.44 1.44
N GLU A 28 22.23 0.36 1.96
CA GLU A 28 23.17 0.38 3.09
C GLU A 28 24.35 1.35 2.89
N LYS A 29 24.81 1.52 1.65
CA LYS A 29 25.95 2.38 1.29
C LYS A 29 25.54 3.79 0.86
N LEU A 30 24.26 4.12 0.91
CA LEU A 30 23.74 5.42 0.49
C LEU A 30 23.49 6.28 1.72
N GLU A 31 23.82 7.57 1.62
CA GLU A 31 23.48 8.54 2.65
C GLU A 31 22.01 8.94 2.52
N GLY A 32 21.25 8.82 3.61
CA GLY A 32 19.85 9.27 3.68
C GLY A 32 18.85 8.19 4.10
N ASN A 33 17.57 8.56 4.11
CA ASN A 33 16.47 7.66 4.45
C ASN A 33 15.74 7.22 3.18
N PHE A 34 15.75 5.90 2.91
CA PHE A 34 15.15 5.33 1.72
C PHE A 34 13.92 4.51 2.08
N TYR A 35 12.83 4.73 1.36
CA TYR A 35 11.56 4.06 1.55
C TYR A 35 10.92 3.69 0.21
N ALA A 36 10.24 2.55 0.17
CA ALA A 36 9.41 2.14 -0.95
C ALA A 36 7.93 2.26 -0.59
N LYS A 37 7.15 2.95 -1.42
CA LYS A 37 5.69 2.91 -1.36
C LYS A 37 5.20 1.71 -2.17
N VAL A 38 4.69 0.68 -1.50
CA VAL A 38 4.46 -0.62 -2.14
C VAL A 38 3.05 -0.72 -2.72
N GLU A 39 2.88 -0.18 -3.92
CA GLU A 39 1.58 -0.11 -4.62
C GLU A 39 1.02 -1.48 -5.06
N ALA A 40 1.79 -2.56 -4.95
CA ALA A 40 1.31 -3.93 -5.20
C ALA A 40 0.27 -4.43 -4.17
N PHE A 41 0.07 -3.68 -3.08
CA PHE A 41 -0.93 -3.97 -2.04
C PHE A 41 -2.31 -3.38 -2.34
N ASN A 42 -2.48 -2.65 -3.46
CA ASN A 42 -3.83 -2.39 -3.95
C ASN A 42 -4.47 -3.71 -4.46
N PRO A 43 -5.80 -3.84 -4.51
CA PRO A 43 -6.50 -5.09 -4.83
C PRO A 43 -6.18 -5.72 -6.21
N GLY A 44 -5.95 -4.89 -7.22
CA GLY A 44 -5.49 -5.27 -8.57
C GLY A 44 -3.96 -5.35 -8.70
N HIS A 45 -3.25 -5.35 -7.56
CA HIS A 45 -1.81 -5.58 -7.44
C HIS A 45 -0.91 -4.58 -8.15
N SER A 46 -1.40 -3.38 -8.43
CA SER A 46 -0.57 -2.34 -9.01
C SER A 46 -1.03 -0.94 -8.65
N THR A 47 -0.19 0.05 -8.98
CA THR A 47 -0.57 1.46 -8.89
C THR A 47 -1.71 1.84 -9.85
N LYS A 48 -1.98 1.01 -10.88
CA LYS A 48 -2.98 1.30 -11.91
C LYS A 48 -4.40 1.26 -11.39
N ASP A 49 -4.63 0.61 -10.26
CA ASP A 49 -5.93 0.63 -9.57
C ASP A 49 -6.36 2.06 -9.22
N ARG A 50 -5.41 2.94 -8.87
CA ARG A 50 -5.72 4.33 -8.53
C ARG A 50 -6.26 5.10 -9.73
N ILE A 51 -5.62 5.00 -10.89
CA ILE A 51 -6.07 5.71 -12.09
C ILE A 51 -7.29 5.05 -12.72
N ALA A 52 -7.50 3.75 -12.51
CA ALA A 52 -8.73 3.08 -12.95
C ALA A 52 -9.97 3.47 -12.11
N LEU A 53 -9.76 3.94 -10.88
CA LEU A 53 -10.83 4.36 -9.97
C LEU A 53 -11.41 5.75 -10.30
N TYR A 54 -10.64 6.62 -10.98
CA TYR A 54 -10.99 8.02 -11.27
C TYR A 54 -11.14 8.26 -12.77
#